data_AF-A0A8T4V298-F1
#
_entry.id   AF-A0A8T4V298-F1
#
_cell.length_a   1.000
_cell.length_b   1.000
_cell.length_c   1.000
_cell.angle_alpha   90.00
_cell.angle_beta   90.00
_cell.angle_gamma   90.00
#
_symmetry.space_group_name_H-M   'P 1'
#
loop_
_entity.id
_entity.type
_entity.pdbx_description
1 polymer ?
#
loop_
_entity_poly.entity_id
_entity_poly.type
_entity_poly.pdbx_seq_one_letter_code
_entity_poly.pdbx_strand_id
1 'polypeptide(L)'
;MQKKSLFKNKYMLQFFYLFILVLILIFFSMVLEIKKDYDKEEILEQQRLDLLNLTKESPVVLDETSSKEVSCKESWFCTDWADCRNNVQKRACLDQNTCKTTINKPATEQSC
;
A
#
# COMPACT_ATOMS: atom_id res chain seq x y z
N MET A 1 61.09 40.74 -7.23
CA MET A 1 60.06 40.67 -6.18
C MET A 1 58.63 40.37 -6.70
N GLN A 2 58.42 39.72 -7.86
CA GLN A 2 57.06 39.54 -8.44
C GLN A 2 56.37 38.18 -8.20
N LYS A 3 57.04 37.17 -7.63
CA LYS A 3 56.44 35.82 -7.46
C LYS A 3 55.41 35.71 -6.31
N LYS A 4 55.40 36.63 -5.34
CA LYS A 4 54.50 36.57 -4.16
C LYS A 4 53.04 36.97 -4.48
N SER A 5 52.79 37.85 -5.45
CA SER A 5 51.42 38.24 -5.81
C SER A 5 50.72 37.17 -6.65
N LEU A 6 51.46 36.46 -7.50
CA LEU A 6 50.95 35.38 -8.35
C LEU A 6 50.39 34.21 -7.53
N PHE A 7 51.02 33.90 -6.39
CA PHE A 7 50.65 32.78 -5.53
C PHE A 7 49.33 33.04 -4.77
N LYS A 8 49.11 34.26 -4.28
CA LYS A 8 47.85 34.66 -3.63
C LYS A 8 46.66 34.59 -4.58
N ASN A 9 46.86 34.93 -5.85
CA ASN A 9 45.81 34.91 -6.86
C ASN A 9 45.33 33.48 -7.18
N LYS A 10 46.24 32.51 -7.18
CA LYS A 10 45.90 31.09 -7.39
C LYS A 10 45.01 30.53 -6.27
N TYR A 11 45.31 30.87 -5.01
CA TYR A 11 44.46 30.45 -3.88
C TYR A 11 43.10 31.15 -3.90
N MET A 12 43.05 32.45 -4.19
CA MET A 12 41.77 33.18 -4.28
C MET A 12 40.87 32.60 -5.37
N LEU A 13 41.44 32.24 -6.53
CA LEU A 13 40.69 31.59 -7.62
C LEU A 13 40.21 30.19 -7.24
N GLN A 14 41.02 29.41 -6.51
CA GLN A 14 40.65 28.08 -6.04
C GLN A 14 39.54 28.13 -4.99
N PHE A 15 39.60 29.07 -4.03
CA PHE A 15 38.52 29.27 -3.06
C PHE A 15 37.23 29.72 -3.74
N PHE A 16 37.32 30.60 -4.73
CA PHE A 16 36.17 31.04 -5.51
C PHE A 16 35.54 29.88 -6.30
N TYR A 17 36.35 29.03 -6.93
CA TYR A 17 35.87 27.84 -7.64
C TYR A 17 35.21 26.83 -6.70
N LEU A 18 35.80 26.58 -5.53
CA LEU A 18 35.21 25.71 -4.50
C LEU A 18 33.88 26.27 -4.00
N PHE A 19 33.81 27.58 -3.77
CA PHE A 19 32.57 28.23 -3.34
C PHE A 19 31.47 28.11 -4.42
N ILE A 20 31.80 28.35 -5.69
CA ILE A 20 30.86 28.15 -6.80
C ILE A 20 30.39 26.69 -6.89
N LEU A 21 31.31 25.72 -6.76
CA LEU A 21 30.93 24.31 -6.77
C LEU A 21 29.97 23.97 -5.63
N VAL A 22 30.20 24.48 -4.43
CA VAL A 22 29.29 24.29 -3.28
C VAL A 22 27.93 24.91 -3.57
N LEU A 23 27.86 26.12 -4.14
CA LEU A 23 26.59 26.73 -4.52
C LEU A 23 25.84 25.93 -5.58
N ILE A 24 26.55 25.38 -6.58
CA ILE A 24 25.96 24.51 -7.62
C ILE A 24 25.41 23.24 -6.98
N LEU A 25 26.13 22.63 -6.05
CA LEU A 25 25.67 21.43 -5.35
C LEU A 25 24.43 21.70 -4.48
N ILE A 26 24.38 22.83 -3.77
CA ILE A 26 23.20 23.25 -3.00
C ILE A 26 22.01 23.48 -3.92
N PHE A 27 22.21 24.19 -5.02
CA PHE A 27 21.16 24.44 -6.01
C PHE A 27 20.63 23.14 -6.61
N PHE A 28 21.53 22.23 -7.01
CA PHE A 28 21.14 20.93 -7.56
C PHE A 28 20.38 20.08 -6.53
N SER A 29 20.81 20.09 -5.26
CA SER A 29 20.12 19.38 -4.17
C SER A 29 18.70 19.91 -3.96
N MET A 30 18.52 21.24 -3.96
CA MET A 30 17.21 21.88 -3.86
C MET A 30 16.30 21.52 -5.04
N VAL A 31 16.82 21.53 -6.27
CA VAL A 31 16.06 21.14 -7.48
C VAL A 31 15.63 19.68 -7.43
N LEU A 32 16.48 18.78 -6.93
CA LEU A 32 16.13 17.38 -6.77
C LEU A 32 15.01 17.15 -5.75
N GLU A 33 15.00 17.90 -4.65
CA GLU A 33 13.91 17.83 -3.66
C GLU A 33 12.58 18.30 -4.27
N ILE A 34 12.59 19.43 -4.97
CA ILE A 34 11.41 19.96 -5.67
C ILE A 34 10.85 18.93 -6.68
N LYS A 35 11.72 18.23 -7.41
CA LYS A 35 11.29 17.21 -8.37
C LYS A 35 10.62 16.00 -7.70
N LYS A 36 11.10 15.57 -6.54
CA LYS A 36 10.48 14.47 -5.79
C LYS A 36 9.06 14.80 -5.35
N ASP A 37 8.82 16.04 -4.95
CA ASP A 37 7.50 16.50 -4.52
C ASP A 37 6.55 16.62 -5.73
N TYR A 38 7.04 17.13 -6.86
CA TYR A 38 6.28 17.20 -8.11
C TYR A 38 5.84 15.81 -8.62
N ASP A 39 6.76 14.85 -8.69
CA ASP A 39 6.46 13.49 -9.20
C ASP A 39 5.41 12.77 -8.31
N LYS A 40 5.33 13.11 -7.02
CA LYS A 40 4.37 12.53 -6.07
C LYS A 40 2.94 13.05 -6.27
N GLU A 41 2.77 14.34 -6.57
CA GLU A 41 1.45 14.92 -6.84
C GLU A 41 0.84 14.35 -8.14
N GLU A 42 1.66 14.15 -9.18
CA GLU A 42 1.22 13.56 -10.46
C GLU A 42 0.72 12.11 -10.28
N ILE A 43 1.43 11.30 -9.48
CA ILE A 43 1.01 9.92 -9.17
C ILE A 43 -0.31 9.90 -8.37
N LEU A 44 -0.49 10.83 -7.43
CA LEU A 44 -1.70 10.90 -6.61
C LEU A 44 -2.93 11.29 -7.43
N GLU A 45 -2.79 12.23 -8.37
CA GLU A 45 -3.88 12.59 -9.29
C GLU A 45 -4.21 11.46 -10.25
N GLN A 46 -3.22 10.71 -10.77
CA GLN A 46 -3.49 9.53 -11.58
C GLN A 46 -4.26 8.47 -10.79
N GLN A 47 -3.84 8.17 -9.56
CA GLN A 47 -4.55 7.24 -8.67
C GLN A 47 -5.99 7.72 -8.35
N ARG A 48 -6.19 9.03 -8.19
CA ARG A 48 -7.52 9.62 -7.97
C ARG A 48 -8.42 9.47 -9.19
N LEU A 49 -7.88 9.67 -10.39
CA LEU A 49 -8.61 9.48 -11.66
C LEU A 49 -8.95 8.00 -11.90
N ASP A 50 -8.03 7.08 -11.59
CA ASP A 50 -8.26 5.65 -11.68
C ASP A 50 -9.38 5.21 -10.72
N LEU A 51 -9.37 5.74 -9.48
CA LEU A 51 -10.43 5.47 -8.50
C LEU A 51 -11.79 6.04 -8.95
N LEU A 52 -11.79 7.21 -9.60
CA LEU A 52 -13.01 7.78 -10.19
C LEU A 52 -13.53 6.96 -11.37
N ASN A 53 -12.65 6.38 -12.21
CA ASN A 53 -13.07 5.51 -13.31
C ASN A 53 -13.63 4.16 -12.81
N LEU A 54 -13.09 3.61 -11.72
CA LEU A 54 -13.68 2.44 -11.04
C LEU A 54 -15.13 2.68 -10.55
N THR A 55 -15.51 3.94 -10.28
CA THR A 55 -16.90 4.29 -9.94
C THR A 55 -17.79 4.59 -11.14
N LYS A 56 -17.20 4.78 -12.33
CA LYS A 56 -17.91 5.14 -13.57
C LYS A 56 -18.20 3.92 -14.44
N GLU A 57 -17.39 2.87 -14.37
CA GLU A 57 -17.75 1.55 -14.90
C GLU A 57 -18.58 0.75 -13.89
N SER A 58 -19.71 1.34 -13.51
CA SER A 58 -20.86 0.58 -13.04
C SER A 58 -22.12 1.29 -13.51
N PRO A 59 -22.54 1.09 -14.77
CA PRO A 59 -23.94 1.26 -15.09
C PRO A 59 -24.68 0.18 -14.31
N VAL A 60 -25.25 0.56 -13.16
CA VAL A 60 -26.30 -0.20 -12.49
C VAL A 60 -27.48 -0.25 -13.45
N VAL A 61 -27.44 -1.19 -14.39
CA VAL A 61 -28.59 -1.62 -15.17
C VAL A 61 -29.43 -2.44 -14.21
N LEU A 62 -30.59 -1.91 -13.86
CA LEU A 62 -31.67 -2.65 -13.21
C LEU A 62 -32.19 -3.67 -14.23
N ASP A 63 -31.58 -4.86 -14.27
CA ASP A 63 -32.11 -6.02 -15.00
C ASP A 63 -32.50 -7.09 -13.98
N GLU A 64 -33.81 -7.32 -13.88
CA GLU A 64 -34.37 -8.46 -13.15
C GLU A 64 -34.21 -9.72 -14.00
N THR A 65 -33.92 -10.85 -13.33
CA THR A 65 -33.87 -12.23 -13.85
C THR A 65 -32.57 -12.69 -14.54
N SER A 66 -31.57 -12.92 -13.71
CA SER A 66 -31.11 -14.29 -13.44
C SER A 66 -29.74 -14.17 -12.79
N SER A 67 -29.76 -13.72 -11.54
CA SER A 67 -28.69 -14.01 -10.60
C SER A 67 -28.52 -15.53 -10.62
N LYS A 68 -27.49 -15.98 -11.35
CA LYS A 68 -26.70 -17.03 -10.76
C LYS A 68 -26.15 -16.36 -9.51
N GLU A 69 -26.90 -16.45 -8.41
CA GLU A 69 -26.26 -16.71 -7.14
C GLU A 69 -25.16 -17.67 -7.51
N VAL A 70 -23.91 -17.23 -7.44
CA VAL A 70 -22.86 -18.21 -7.23
C VAL A 70 -23.28 -18.76 -5.88
N SER A 71 -24.09 -19.83 -5.89
CA SER A 71 -24.58 -20.48 -4.71
C SER A 71 -23.31 -21.01 -4.09
N CYS A 72 -22.68 -20.19 -3.26
CA CYS A 72 -21.43 -20.53 -2.67
C CYS A 72 -21.80 -21.57 -1.64
N LYS A 73 -21.68 -22.83 -2.06
CA LYS A 73 -22.00 -23.95 -1.21
C LYS A 73 -20.90 -24.00 -0.16
N GLU A 74 -21.25 -23.65 1.07
CA GLU A 74 -20.35 -23.75 2.21
C GLU A 74 -19.81 -25.18 2.32
N SER A 75 -18.50 -25.29 2.50
CA SER A 75 -17.82 -26.57 2.75
C SER A 75 -17.04 -26.44 4.04
N TRP A 76 -17.58 -26.99 5.13
CA TRP A 76 -16.99 -26.83 6.45
C TRP A 76 -16.08 -28.00 6.80
N PHE A 77 -14.84 -27.70 7.15
CA PHE A 77 -13.93 -28.61 7.81
C PHE A 77 -13.85 -28.26 9.29
N CYS A 78 -14.11 -29.20 10.18
CA CYS A 78 -14.01 -28.98 11.63
C CYS A 78 -12.95 -29.87 12.25
N THR A 79 -12.26 -29.35 13.27
CA THR A 79 -11.37 -30.14 14.13
C THR A 79 -12.17 -31.07 15.03
N ASP A 80 -11.48 -32.01 15.67
CA ASP A 80 -12.04 -32.78 16.78
C ASP A 80 -12.47 -31.85 17.93
N TRP A 81 -13.40 -32.36 18.75
CA TRP A 81 -13.80 -31.71 19.98
C TRP A 81 -12.62 -31.69 20.96
N ALA A 82 -12.35 -30.54 21.55
CA ALA A 82 -11.40 -30.41 22.64
C ALA A 82 -11.88 -31.17 23.89
N ASP A 83 -11.00 -31.32 24.88
CA ASP A 83 -11.34 -31.91 26.18
C ASP A 83 -12.50 -31.17 26.85
N CYS A 84 -13.31 -31.93 27.58
CA CYS A 84 -14.41 -31.40 28.37
C CYS A 84 -13.87 -30.50 29.48
N ARG A 85 -14.24 -29.21 29.48
CA ARG A 85 -13.91 -28.26 30.53
C ARG A 85 -15.17 -27.53 30.97
N ASN A 86 -15.47 -27.57 32.26
CA ASN A 86 -16.68 -26.96 32.83
C ASN A 86 -17.97 -27.39 32.12
N ASN A 87 -18.11 -28.69 31.85
CA ASN A 87 -19.26 -29.27 31.12
C ASN A 87 -19.46 -28.73 29.69
N VAL A 88 -18.40 -28.18 29.08
CA VAL A 88 -18.42 -27.65 27.72
C VAL A 88 -17.21 -28.15 26.93
N GLN A 89 -17.45 -28.59 25.69
CA GLN A 89 -16.42 -28.86 24.69
C GLN A 89 -16.52 -27.86 23.54
N LYS A 90 -15.38 -27.52 22.96
CA LYS A 90 -15.27 -26.60 21.82
C LYS A 90 -14.51 -27.24 20.67
N ARG A 91 -14.83 -26.84 19.44
CA ARG A 91 -14.09 -27.19 18.23
C ARG A 91 -14.02 -26.00 17.29
N ALA A 92 -13.04 -26.01 16.38
CA ALA A 92 -12.92 -25.01 15.32
C ALA A 92 -13.52 -25.54 14.02
N CYS A 93 -14.19 -24.67 13.25
CA CYS A 93 -14.69 -24.99 11.91
C CYS A 93 -14.26 -23.90 10.92
N LEU A 94 -13.68 -24.32 9.78
CA LEU A 94 -13.20 -23.48 8.69
C LEU A 94 -14.06 -23.72 7.45
N ASP A 95 -14.53 -22.63 6.84
CA ASP A 95 -15.17 -22.69 5.52
C ASP A 95 -14.09 -22.75 4.44
N GLN A 96 -13.95 -23.92 3.83
CA GLN A 96 -12.96 -24.20 2.79
C GLN A 96 -13.22 -23.43 1.50
N ASN A 97 -14.47 -23.03 1.26
CA ASN A 97 -14.87 -22.31 0.05
C ASN A 97 -14.90 -20.80 0.25
N THR A 98 -14.64 -20.31 1.48
CA THR A 98 -14.62 -18.88 1.81
C THR A 98 -15.88 -18.14 1.35
N CYS A 99 -17.04 -18.78 1.48
CA CYS A 99 -18.34 -18.26 1.10
C CYS A 99 -18.79 -17.09 1.96
N LYS A 100 -18.19 -16.92 3.15
CA LYS A 100 -18.48 -15.85 4.13
C LYS A 100 -19.91 -15.86 4.67
N THR A 101 -20.71 -16.85 4.29
CA THR A 101 -22.02 -17.15 4.86
C THR A 101 -21.84 -18.11 6.04
N THR A 102 -22.86 -18.22 6.89
CA THR A 102 -22.85 -19.13 8.06
C THR A 102 -24.12 -19.98 8.14
N ILE A 103 -24.78 -20.20 7.01
CA ILE A 103 -26.09 -20.83 6.91
C ILE A 103 -26.00 -22.31 7.33
N ASN A 104 -24.96 -23.02 6.89
CA ASN A 104 -24.70 -24.42 7.18
C ASN A 104 -23.51 -24.61 8.13
N LYS A 105 -23.11 -23.57 8.86
CA LYS A 105 -21.98 -23.64 9.79
C LYS A 105 -22.27 -24.63 10.93
N PRO A 106 -21.44 -25.67 11.13
CA PRO A 106 -21.63 -26.62 12.22
C PRO A 106 -21.43 -25.97 13.60
N ALA A 107 -22.06 -26.54 14.63
CA ALA A 107 -21.89 -26.09 16.02
C ALA A 107 -20.41 -26.18 16.44
N THR A 108 -19.92 -25.13 17.10
CA THR A 108 -18.54 -25.05 17.61
C THR A 108 -18.44 -25.22 19.13
N GLU A 109 -19.58 -25.42 19.80
CA GLU A 109 -19.70 -25.60 21.25
C GLU A 109 -20.81 -26.61 21.54
N GLN A 110 -20.57 -27.53 22.49
CA GLN A 110 -21.57 -28.49 22.97
C GLN A 110 -21.35 -28.82 24.44
N SER A 111 -22.40 -29.31 25.10
CA SER A 111 -22.28 -29.88 26.44
C SER A 111 -21.56 -31.22 26.40
N CYS A 112 -20.73 -31.42 27.42
CA CYS A 112 -20.17 -32.69 27.86
C CYS A 112 -20.47 -32.81 29.36
#